data_AF-A0A0R3D9W3-F1
#
_entry.id   AF-A0A0R3D9W3-F1
#
_cell.length_a   1.000
_cell.length_b   1.000
_cell.length_c   1.000
_cell.angle_alpha   90.00
_cell.angle_beta   90.00
_cell.angle_gamma   90.00
#
_symmetry.space_group_name_H-M   'P 1'
#
loop_
_entity.id
_entity.type
_entity.pdbx_description
1 polymer ?
#
loop_
_entity_poly.entity_id
_entity_poly.type
_entity_poly.pdbx_seq_one_letter_code
_entity_poly.pdbx_strand_id
1 'polypeptide(L)' 'MRSAIRRRLIAIERQRKDNRRRVHILKVASQDDGSRQIAVMLASGAAEADDGFLCLSGQQLTIATDVRV' A
#
# COMPACT_ATOMS: atom_id res chain seq x y z
N MET A 1 -24.03 26.78 16.09
CA MET A 1 -23.28 25.70 16.77
C MET A 1 -23.39 24.34 16.06
N ARG A 2 -24.60 23.82 15.79
CA ARG A 2 -24.82 22.53 15.08
C ARG A 2 -24.11 22.41 13.70
N SER A 3 -24.01 23.50 12.94
CA SER A 3 -23.37 23.52 11.61
C SER A 3 -21.84 23.36 11.66
N ALA A 4 -21.18 23.87 12.69
CA ALA A 4 -19.74 23.75 12.86
C ALA A 4 -19.33 22.32 13.22
N ILE A 5 -20.10 21.67 14.09
CA ILE A 5 -19.89 20.26 14.48
C ILE A 5 -20.07 19.34 13.26
N ARG A 6 -21.13 19.54 12.47
CA ARG A 6 -21.37 18.76 11.25
C ARG A 6 -20.24 18.88 10.22
N ARG A 7 -19.69 20.08 10.03
CA ARG A 7 -18.53 20.30 9.15
C ARG A 7 -17.27 19.59 9.64
N ARG A 8 -17.00 19.64 10.95
CA ARG A 8 -15.88 18.90 11.56
C ARG A 8 -16.06 17.39 11.45
N LEU A 9 -17.27 16.88 11.62
CA LEU A 9 -17.54 15.45 11.45
C LEU A 9 -17.29 14.98 10.02
N ILE A 10 -17.76 15.73 9.01
CA ILE A 10 -17.50 15.43 7.59
C ILE A 10 -16.00 15.46 7.28
N ALA A 11 -15.26 16.43 7.81
CA ALA A 11 -13.81 16.50 7.62
C ALA A 11 -13.09 15.29 8.23
N ILE A 12 -13.49 14.86 9.43
CA ILE A 12 -12.93 13.69 10.11
C ILE A 12 -13.29 12.40 9.36
N GLU A 13 -14.52 12.26 8.87
CA GLU A 13 -14.96 11.09 8.09
C GLU A 13 -14.25 10.99 6.74
N ARG A 14 -14.01 12.13 6.06
CA ARG A 14 -13.18 12.18 4.85
C ARG A 14 -11.74 11.76 5.14
N GLN A 15 -11.14 12.33 6.18
CA GLN A 15 -9.78 12.01 6.58
C GLN A 15 -9.62 10.52 7.00
N ARG A 16 -10.66 9.91 7.57
CA ARG A 16 -10.66 8.46 7.89
C ARG A 16 -10.87 7.57 6.66
N LYS A 17 -11.58 8.05 5.64
CA LYS A 17 -11.66 7.36 4.34
C LYS A 17 -10.30 7.37 3.63
N ASP A 18 -9.60 8.50 3.68
CA ASP A 18 -8.28 8.66 3.04
C ASP A 18 -7.17 7.88 3.77
N ASN A 19 -7.32 7.58 5.06
CA ASN A 19 -6.30 6.85 5.84
C ASN A 19 -6.32 5.32 5.69
N ARG A 20 -7.06 4.77 4.72
CA ARG A 20 -7.03 3.33 4.43
C ARG A 20 -5.95 3.00 3.39
N ARG A 21 -4.69 3.34 3.68
CA ARG A 21 -3.56 2.82 2.90
C ARG A 21 -3.62 1.29 2.90
N ARG A 22 -3.88 0.70 1.74
CA ARG A 22 -3.85 -0.75 1.58
C ARG A 22 -2.43 -1.16 1.22
N VAL A 23 -2.04 -2.35 1.66
CA VAL A 23 -0.75 -2.94 1.27
C VAL A 23 -1.04 -4.16 0.43
N HIS A 24 -0.49 -4.18 -0.77
CA HIS A 24 -0.61 -5.28 -1.73
C HIS A 24 0.69 -6.08 -1.71
N ILE A 25 0.57 -7.41 -1.60
CA ILE A 25 1.71 -8.32 -1.66
C ILE A 25 1.72 -8.99 -3.03
N LEU A 26 2.79 -8.78 -3.78
CA LEU A 26 2.96 -9.28 -5.14
C LEU A 26 4.03 -10.35 -5.17
N LYS A 27 3.74 -11.49 -5.82
CA LYS A 27 4.78 -12.45 -6.18
C LYS A 27 5.31 -12.06 -7.55
N VAL A 28 6.60 -11.76 -7.62
CA VAL A 28 7.23 -11.21 -8.84
C VAL A 28 8.39 -12.08 -9.30
N ALA A 29 8.56 -12.21 -10.61
CA ALA A 29 9.71 -12.91 -11.17
C ALA A 29 10.98 -12.03 -11.19
N SER A 30 10.80 -10.72 -11.33
CA SER A 30 11.85 -9.70 -11.38
C SER A 30 11.29 -8.34 -10.94
N GLN A 31 12.17 -7.34 -10.81
CA GLN A 31 11.75 -5.97 -10.52
C GLN A 31 10.86 -5.37 -11.63
N ASP A 32 11.16 -5.69 -12.89
CA ASP A 32 10.37 -5.23 -14.05
C ASP A 32 8.97 -5.84 -14.05
N ASP A 33 8.86 -7.12 -13.69
CA ASP A 33 7.58 -7.79 -13.55
C ASP A 33 6.75 -7.17 -12.40
N GLY A 34 7.39 -6.86 -11.27
CA GLY A 34 6.74 -6.12 -10.17
C GLY A 34 6.23 -4.76 -10.61
N SER A 35 7.06 -3.97 -11.29
CA SER A 35 6.69 -2.64 -11.79
C SER A 35 5.51 -2.72 -12.78
N ARG A 36 5.51 -3.72 -13.66
CA ARG A 36 4.42 -3.98 -14.61
C ARG A 36 3.12 -4.37 -13.89
N GLN A 37 3.18 -5.26 -12.90
CA GLN A 37 2.00 -5.67 -12.14
C GLN A 37 1.39 -4.50 -11.36
N ILE A 38 2.22 -3.66 -10.73
CA ILE A 38 1.77 -2.44 -10.04
C ILE A 38 1.05 -1.51 -11.02
N ALA A 39 1.65 -1.25 -12.19
CA ALA A 39 1.04 -0.39 -13.21
C ALA A 39 -0.35 -0.90 -13.65
N VAL A 40 -0.51 -2.22 -13.79
CA VAL A 40 -1.82 -2.83 -14.12
C VAL A 40 -2.83 -2.66 -12.99
N MET A 41 -2.42 -2.84 -11.72
CA MET A 41 -3.31 -2.64 -10.57
C MET A 41 -3.78 -1.20 -10.45
N LEU A 42 -2.91 -0.23 -10.71
CA LEU A 42 -3.27 1.19 -10.72
C LEU A 42 -4.20 1.52 -11.90
N ALA A 43 -3.88 1.04 -13.10
CA ALA A 43 -4.68 1.30 -14.30
C ALA A 43 -6.08 0.67 -14.23
N SER A 44 -6.23 -0.46 -13.54
CA SER A 44 -7.53 -1.14 -13.35
C SER A 44 -8.34 -0.59 -12.17
N GLY A 45 -7.77 0.30 -11.34
CA GLY A 45 -8.40 0.77 -10.11
C GLY A 45 -8.44 -0.29 -9.00
N ALA A 46 -7.69 -1.39 -9.16
CA ALA A 46 -7.54 -2.41 -8.11
C ALA A 46 -6.63 -1.93 -6.96
N ALA A 47 -5.79 -0.93 -7.21
CA ALA A 47 -5.00 -0.22 -6.22
C ALA A 47 -5.02 1.29 -6.49
N GLU A 48 -4.79 2.06 -5.42
CA GLU A 48 -4.65 3.52 -5.50
C GLU A 48 -3.16 3.91 -5.49
N ALA A 49 -2.82 5.11 -5.96
CA ALA A 49 -1.43 5.57 -6.09
C ALA A 49 -0.71 5.69 -4.73
N ASP A 50 -1.50 5.80 -3.67
CA ASP A 50 -1.13 5.95 -2.27
C ASP A 50 -1.16 4.62 -1.49
N ASP A 51 -1.51 3.51 -2.15
CA ASP A 51 -1.32 2.16 -1.63
C ASP A 51 0.15 1.76 -1.60
N GLY A 52 0.51 0.89 -0.65
CA GLY A 52 1.84 0.29 -0.54
C GLY A 52 1.94 -1.03 -1.30
N PHE A 53 3.13 -1.35 -1.84
CA PHE A 53 3.39 -2.60 -2.54
C PHE A 53 4.61 -3.31 -1.95
N LEU A 54 4.47 -4.58 -1.61
CA LEU A 54 5.55 -5.47 -1.20
C LEU A 54 5.76 -6.53 -2.28
N CYS A 55 6.90 -6.47 -2.97
CA CYS A 55 7.25 -7.43 -4.02
C CYS A 55 8.11 -8.55 -3.44
N LEU A 56 7.58 -9.77 -3.43
CA LEU A 56 8.28 -10.98 -3.06
C LEU A 56 8.81 -11.65 -4.32
N SER A 57 10.12 -11.54 -4.56
CA SER A 57 10.78 -12.36 -5.58
C SER A 57 11.12 -13.73 -5.00
N GLY A 58 11.06 -14.77 -5.82
CA GLY A 58 11.47 -16.12 -5.41
C GLY A 58 12.97 -16.27 -5.11
N GLN A 59 13.74 -15.19 -5.16
CA GLN A 59 15.10 -15.19 -4.66
C GLN A 59 15.07 -15.28 -3.13
N GLN A 60 15.70 -16.33 -2.61
CA GLN A 60 15.84 -16.56 -1.18
C GLN A 60 16.54 -15.35 -0.55
N LEU A 61 15.82 -14.60 0.29
CA LEU A 61 16.42 -13.56 1.10
C LEU A 61 17.26 -14.24 2.18
N THR A 62 18.55 -14.40 1.94
CA THR A 62 19.50 -14.77 3.00
C THR A 62 19.62 -13.57 3.93
N ILE A 63 18.78 -13.55 4.97
CA ILE A 63 18.93 -12.58 6.06
C ILE A 63 20.21 -12.99 6.81
N ALA A 64 21.28 -12.22 6.63
CA ALA A 64 22.49 -12.36 7.42
C ALA A 64 22.17 -11.89 8.85
N THR A 65 21.62 -12.79 9.66
CA THR A 65 21.48 -12.56 11.10
C THR A 65 22.86 -12.78 11.73
N ASP A 66 23.62 -11.71 11.90
CA ASP A 66 24.80 -11.70 12.77
C ASP A 66 24.31 -11.70 14.23
N VAL A 67 23.79 -12.85 14.68
CA VAL A 67 23.48 -13.08 16.09
C VAL A 67 24.74 -13.68 16.71
N ARG A 68 25.57 -12.82 17.29
CA ARG A 68 26.59 -13.24 18.24
C ARG A 68 25.89 -13.61 19.55
N VAL A 69 25.86 -14.91 19.87
CA VAL A 69 25.59 -15.43 21.22
C VAL A 69 26.90 -15.43 22.00
#